data_AF-A0A524J2J6-F1
#
_entry.id   AF-A0A524J2J6-F1
#
_cell.length_a   1.000
_cell.length_b   1.000
_cell.length_c   1.000
_cell.angle_alpha   90.00
_cell.angle_beta   90.00
_cell.angle_gamma   90.00
#
_symmetry.space_group_name_H-M   'P 1'
#
loop_
_entity.id
_entity.type
_entity.pdbx_description
1 polymer ?
#
loop_
_entity_poly.entity_id
_entity_poly.type
_entity_poly.pdbx_seq_one_letter_code
_entity_poly.pdbx_strand_id
1 'polypeptide(L)'
;MITPGGSAPAVPPLLPGEPPLAILMDYDGTIAQTDVSDTVMAEHIPGDWEAVVAAYDAGLSGSRRLTEFEIGLVDVPVADLLAT
;
A
#
# COMPACT_ATOMS: atom_id res chain seq x y z
N MET A 1 -12.99 -10.17 -13.18
CA MET A 1 -13.60 -9.64 -11.96
C MET A 1 -12.99 -10.35 -10.78
N ILE A 2 -12.21 -9.65 -9.96
CA ILE A 2 -11.75 -10.13 -8.66
C ILE A 2 -12.72 -9.54 -7.64
N THR A 3 -13.44 -10.38 -6.91
CA THR A 3 -14.40 -9.96 -5.90
C THR A 3 -13.63 -9.51 -4.65
N PRO A 4 -13.92 -8.35 -4.04
CA PRO A 4 -13.30 -7.96 -2.78
C PRO A 4 -13.76 -8.94 -1.69
N GLY A 5 -12.83 -9.58 -0.98
CA GLY A 5 -13.14 -10.48 0.13
C GLY A 5 -12.78 -11.96 -0.06
N GLY A 6 -12.02 -12.34 -1.09
CA GLY A 6 -11.49 -13.70 -1.19
C GLY A 6 -10.47 -13.98 -0.09
N SER A 7 -10.77 -14.90 0.85
CA SER A 7 -9.79 -15.40 1.80
C SER A 7 -8.56 -15.91 1.05
N ALA A 8 -7.36 -15.52 1.49
CA ALA A 8 -6.12 -16.05 0.92
C ALA A 8 -6.16 -17.59 0.90
N PRO A 9 -5.75 -18.24 -0.20
CA PRO A 9 -5.72 -19.70 -0.25
C PRO A 9 -4.82 -20.24 0.86
N ALA A 10 -5.23 -21.36 1.46
CA ALA A 10 -4.43 -22.00 2.50
C ALA A 10 -3.04 -22.39 1.93
N VAL A 11 -1.98 -22.01 2.65
CA VAL A 11 -0.60 -22.39 2.28
C VAL A 11 -0.44 -23.89 2.54
N PRO A 12 -0.13 -24.72 1.52
CA PRO A 12 0.12 -26.14 1.72
C PRO A 12 1.32 -26.37 2.65
N PRO A 13 1.31 -27.43 3.46
CA PRO A 13 2.48 -27.79 4.25
C PRO A 13 3.64 -28.22 3.34
N LEU A 14 4.86 -27.97 3.79
CA LEU A 14 6.09 -28.40 3.10
C LEU A 14 6.20 -29.93 3.06
N LEU A 15 6.73 -30.47 1.97
CA LEU A 15 7.04 -31.88 1.84
C LEU A 15 8.34 -32.24 2.59
N PRO A 16 8.51 -33.52 2.99
CA PRO A 16 9.76 -33.97 3.61
C PRO A 16 10.99 -33.67 2.74
N GLY A 17 11.95 -32.94 3.29
CA GLY A 17 13.18 -32.55 2.59
C GLY A 17 13.12 -31.20 1.87
N GLU A 18 11.97 -30.54 1.84
CA GLU A 18 11.87 -29.15 1.36
C GLU A 18 12.43 -28.17 2.40
N PRO A 19 13.20 -27.15 1.98
CA PRO A 19 13.69 -26.13 2.90
C PRO A 19 12.51 -25.27 3.40
N PRO A 20 12.46 -24.91 4.69
CA PRO A 20 11.47 -23.96 5.19
C PRO A 20 11.78 -22.57 4.65
N LEU A 21 11.00 -22.12 3.65
CA LEU A 21 11.15 -20.81 3.03
C LEU A 21 10.12 -19.82 3.61
N ALA A 22 10.62 -18.64 3.98
CA ALA A 22 9.80 -17.47 4.25
C ALA A 22 10.16 -16.40 3.22
N ILE A 23 9.15 -15.88 2.52
CA ILE A 23 9.31 -14.81 1.53
C ILE A 23 8.59 -13.59 2.09
N LEU A 24 9.34 -12.52 2.33
CA LEU A 24 8.78 -11.22 2.68
C LEU A 24 8.73 -10.40 1.39
N MET A 25 7.52 -10.06 0.96
CA MET A 25 7.28 -9.24 -0.20
C MET A 25 6.57 -7.98 0.25
N ASP A 26 7.09 -6.85 -0.18
CA ASP A 26 6.34 -5.61 -0.15
C ASP A 26 5.12 -5.71 -1.07
N TYR A 27 4.10 -4.90 -0.83
CA TYR A 27 2.93 -4.84 -1.69
C TYR A 27 3.09 -3.75 -2.75
N ASP A 28 3.35 -2.52 -2.33
CA ASP A 28 3.42 -1.35 -3.20
C ASP A 28 4.66 -1.39 -4.10
N GLY A 29 4.44 -1.16 -5.41
CA GLY A 29 5.50 -1.26 -6.43
C GLY A 29 6.14 -2.65 -6.60
N THR A 30 5.71 -3.66 -5.83
CA THR A 30 6.22 -5.04 -5.90
C THR A 30 5.17 -6.02 -6.38
N ILE A 31 3.99 -6.03 -5.73
CA ILE A 31 2.84 -6.85 -6.11
C ILE A 31 1.85 -5.98 -6.90
N ALA A 32 1.56 -4.78 -6.41
CA ALA A 32 0.73 -3.82 -7.09
C ALA A 32 1.49 -3.17 -8.27
N GLN A 33 0.78 -2.89 -9.35
CA GLN A 33 1.35 -2.18 -10.51
C GLN A 33 1.49 -0.67 -10.29
N THR A 34 0.80 -0.15 -9.28
CA THR A 34 0.77 1.25 -8.89
C THR A 34 0.97 1.35 -7.38
N ASP A 35 1.43 2.50 -6.90
CA ASP A 35 1.45 2.79 -5.47
C ASP A 35 0.01 2.94 -4.97
N VAL A 36 -0.37 2.14 -3.98
CA VAL A 36 -1.71 2.22 -3.38
C VAL A 36 -1.89 3.56 -2.67
N SER A 37 -0.82 4.10 -2.08
CA SER A 37 -0.82 5.41 -1.40
C SER A 37 -1.29 6.49 -2.36
N ASP A 38 -0.73 6.55 -3.57
CA ASP A 38 -1.12 7.51 -4.61
C ASP A 38 -2.60 7.38 -4.99
N THR A 39 -3.11 6.14 -5.06
CA THR A 39 -4.51 5.88 -5.43
C THR A 39 -5.46 6.40 -4.35
N VAL A 40 -5.16 6.10 -3.08
CA VAL A 40 -5.93 6.57 -1.92
C VAL A 40 -5.87 8.10 -1.82
N MET A 41 -4.69 8.68 -2.01
CA MET A 41 -4.48 10.13 -1.95
C MET A 41 -5.25 10.86 -3.07
N ALA A 42 -5.18 10.36 -4.30
CA ALA A 42 -5.90 10.94 -5.43
C ALA A 42 -7.43 10.87 -5.27
N GLU A 43 -7.96 9.80 -4.67
CA GLU A 43 -9.40 9.61 -4.51
C GLU A 43 -9.99 10.44 -3.35
N HIS A 44 -9.26 10.54 -2.23
CA HIS A 44 -9.84 11.06 -0.99
C HIS A 44 -9.30 12.42 -0.56
N ILE A 45 -8.16 12.87 -1.08
CA ILE A 45 -7.46 14.04 -0.55
C ILE A 45 -7.46 15.19 -1.56
N PRO A 46 -8.27 16.24 -1.35
CA PRO A 46 -8.21 17.44 -2.17
C PRO A 46 -6.98 18.29 -1.81
N GLY A 47 -6.11 18.59 -2.78
CA GLY A 47 -4.95 19.47 -2.58
C GLY A 47 -3.76 19.11 -3.45
N ASP A 48 -2.69 19.89 -3.34
CA ASP A 48 -1.41 19.69 -4.05
C ASP A 48 -0.45 18.91 -3.12
N TRP A 49 -0.71 17.61 -2.96
CA TRP A 49 0.16 16.70 -2.21
C TRP A 49 1.30 16.17 -3.09
N GLU A 50 1.14 16.29 -4.40
CA GLU A 50 2.10 15.87 -5.43
C GLU A 50 3.46 16.54 -5.27
N ALA A 51 3.50 17.78 -4.78
CA ALA A 51 4.75 18.48 -4.49
C ALA A 51 5.58 17.78 -3.38
N VAL A 52 4.93 17.15 -2.39
CA VAL A 52 5.60 16.42 -1.31
C VAL A 52 6.06 15.04 -1.77
N VAL A 53 5.26 14.37 -2.60
CA VAL A 53 5.64 13.11 -3.25
C VAL A 53 6.81 13.32 -4.21
N ALA A 54 6.80 14.37 -5.02
CA ALA A 54 7.91 14.71 -5.91
C ALA A 54 9.23 14.97 -5.14
N ALA A 55 9.15 15.52 -3.92
CA ALA A 55 10.32 15.68 -3.06
C ALA A 55 10.84 14.33 -2.53
N TYR A 56 9.95 13.38 -2.23
CA TYR A 56 10.33 12.01 -1.89
C TYR A 56 10.98 11.28 -3.07
N ASP A 57 10.39 11.37 -4.27
CA ASP A 57 10.93 10.76 -5.49
C ASP A 57 12.31 11.30 -5.85
N ALA A 58 12.55 12.59 -5.59
CA ALA A 58 13.84 13.23 -5.76
C ALA A 58 14.87 12.86 -4.66
N GLY A 59 14.48 12.04 -3.66
CA GLY A 59 15.32 11.64 -2.53
C GLY A 59 15.55 12.75 -1.49
N LEU A 60 14.71 13.80 -1.48
CA LEU A 60 14.81 14.94 -0.56
C LEU A 60 14.03 14.73 0.74
N SER A 61 13.16 13.71 0.77
CA SER A 61 12.39 13.29 1.94
C SER A 61 12.53 11.78 2.16
N GLY A 62 12.38 11.32 3.40
CA GLY A 62 12.38 9.90 3.73
C GLY A 62 10.96 9.33 3.80
N SER A 63 10.81 8.03 3.50
CA SER A 63 9.52 7.34 3.43
C SER A 63 8.68 7.52 4.69
N ARG A 64 9.28 7.36 5.88
CA ARG A 64 8.59 7.60 7.16
C ARG A 64 7.95 8.99 7.23
N ARG A 65 8.66 10.02 6.76
CA ARG A 65 8.18 11.39 6.86
C ARG A 65 7.07 11.68 5.85
N LEU A 66 7.15 11.07 4.67
CA LEU A 66 6.08 11.08 3.68
C LEU A 66 4.83 10.40 4.25
N THR A 67 4.95 9.17 4.77
CA THR A 67 3.82 8.43 5.35
C THR A 67 3.15 9.18 6.50
N GLU A 68 3.93 9.79 7.41
CA GLU A 68 3.37 10.62 8.51
C GLU A 68 2.57 11.83 7.98
N PHE A 69 3.03 12.43 6.87
CA PHE A 69 2.34 13.54 6.24
C PHE A 69 1.03 13.07 5.59
N GLU A 70 1.08 12.01 4.78
CA GLU A 70 -0.09 11.45 4.07
C GLU A 70 -1.17 11.00 5.04
N ILE A 71 -0.81 10.23 6.08
CA ILE A 71 -1.75 9.81 7.13
C ILE A 71 -2.38 11.03 7.82
N GLY A 72 -1.61 12.11 8.02
CA GLY A 72 -2.12 13.34 8.60
C GLY A 72 -3.13 14.09 7.72
N LEU A 73 -3.17 13.81 6.42
CA LEU A 73 -4.12 14.39 5.47
C LEU A 73 -5.41 13.59 5.37
N VAL A 74 -5.40 12.30 5.72
CA VAL A 74 -6.59 11.44 5.67
C VAL A 74 -7.65 11.92 6.67
N ASP A 75 -8.63 12.66 6.16
CA ASP A 75 -9.80 13.15 6.89
C ASP A 75 -11.10 12.67 6.23
N VAL A 76 -11.25 11.34 6.17
CA VAL A 76 -12.43 10.67 5.61
C VAL A 76 -13.01 9.65 6.60
N PRO A 77 -14.34 9.43 6.60
CA PRO A 77 -14.96 8.40 7.43
C PRO A 77 -14.37 7.01 7.17
N VAL A 78 -14.13 6.24 8.23
CA VAL A 78 -13.60 4.86 8.13
C VAL A 78 -14.47 3.97 7.24
N ALA A 79 -15.79 4.18 7.23
CA ALA A 79 -16.69 3.41 6.39
C ALA A 79 -16.40 3.62 4.89
N ASP A 80 -15.98 4.82 4.51
CA ASP A 80 -15.68 5.17 3.11
C ASP A 80 -14.32 4.57 2.70
N LEU A 81 -13.34 4.56 3.60
CA LEU A 81 -12.05 3.87 3.38
C LEU A 81 -12.17 2.35 3.23
N LEU A 82 -13.18 1.73 3.83
CA LEU A 82 -13.40 0.27 3.77
C LEU A 82 -14.32 -0.15 2.63
N ALA A 83 -14.87 0.81 1.87
CA ALA A 83 -15.78 0.54 0.76
C ALA A 83 -15.07 0.28 -0.57
N THR A 84 -13.76 0.58 -0.65
CA THR A 84 -12.84 0.34 -1.79
C THR A 84 -12.26 -1.07 -1.76
#